data_AF-A0A7X7JIJ6-F1
#
_entry.id   AF-A0A7X7JIJ6-F1
#
_cell.length_a   1.000
_cell.length_b   1.000
_cell.length_c   1.000
_cell.angle_alpha   90.00
_cell.angle_beta   90.00
_cell.angle_gamma   90.00
#
_symmetry.space_group_name_H-M   'P 1'
#
loop_
_entity.id
_entity.type
_entity.pdbx_description
1 polymer ?
#
loop_
_entity_poly.entity_id
_entity_poly.type
_entity_poly.pdbx_seq_one_letter_code
_entity_poly.pdbx_strand_id
1 'polypeptide(L)'
;EDGVKLMGFGHRVYRNYDPRAAIAKEAAHTILDKLGGDDELLEIAMALEEAALTDDYFIERKLYPNVDFYTGLIYRAMGFPTRMFTVLFAMGRLPGWIAHWREMHEDPATKIGRPRQIYTGYTERDYQDIAARR
;
A
#
# COMPACT_ATOMS: atom_id res chain seq x y z
N GLU A 1 0.17 -21.29 -2.34
CA GLU A 1 1.58 -20.90 -2.52
C GLU A 1 2.04 -20.21 -1.26
N ASP A 2 3.15 -20.67 -0.66
CA ASP A 2 3.70 -20.02 0.52
C ASP A 2 4.17 -18.60 0.18
N GLY A 3 3.74 -17.61 0.97
CA GLY A 3 4.14 -16.21 0.81
C GLY A 3 3.15 -15.30 0.07
N VAL A 4 1.98 -15.80 -0.33
CA VAL A 4 0.90 -14.95 -0.87
C VAL A 4 0.40 -14.01 0.23
N LYS A 5 0.39 -12.71 -0.06
CA LYS A 5 -0.12 -11.67 0.86
C LYS A 5 -1.54 -11.29 0.46
N LEU A 6 -2.41 -11.13 1.44
CA LEU A 6 -3.73 -10.56 1.21
C LEU A 6 -3.59 -9.04 0.96
N MET A 7 -3.95 -8.60 -0.25
CA MET A 7 -3.82 -7.21 -0.65
C MET A 7 -4.83 -6.33 0.10
N GLY A 8 -4.39 -5.14 0.52
CA GLY A 8 -5.23 -4.24 1.33
C GLY A 8 -5.27 -4.58 2.82
N PHE A 9 -4.45 -5.53 3.29
CA PHE A 9 -4.37 -5.91 4.71
C PHE A 9 -2.98 -5.63 5.30
N GLY A 10 -2.99 -5.16 6.54
CA GLY A 10 -1.81 -4.75 7.27
C GLY A 10 -1.32 -3.35 6.89
N HIS A 11 -0.58 -2.73 7.79
CA HIS A 11 0.00 -1.42 7.59
C HIS A 11 1.33 -1.29 8.33
N ARG A 12 2.33 -0.62 7.74
CA ARG A 12 3.67 -0.46 8.35
C ARG A 12 3.64 0.39 9.62
N VAL A 13 2.74 1.37 9.67
CA VAL A 13 2.55 2.30 10.79
C VAL A 13 1.44 1.84 11.75
N TYR A 14 0.21 1.67 11.25
CA TYR A 14 -0.91 1.20 12.06
C TYR A 14 -0.80 -0.29 12.38
N ARG A 15 -0.63 -0.59 13.66
CA ARG A 15 -0.75 -1.97 14.20
C ARG A 15 -2.15 -2.29 14.69
N ASN A 16 -3.04 -1.30 14.69
CA ASN A 16 -4.45 -1.42 14.96
C ASN A 16 -5.20 -0.92 13.71
N TYR A 17 -6.52 -0.82 13.78
CA TYR A 17 -7.35 -0.36 12.67
C TYR A 17 -6.88 0.99 12.09
N ASP A 18 -6.82 1.09 10.76
CA ASP A 18 -6.43 2.33 10.05
C ASP A 18 -7.59 3.34 10.13
N PRO A 19 -7.40 4.53 10.73
CA PRO A 19 -8.48 5.52 10.86
C PRO A 19 -9.04 5.98 9.51
N ARG A 20 -8.24 5.91 8.44
CA ARG A 20 -8.68 6.27 7.09
C ARG A 20 -9.56 5.18 6.48
N ALA A 21 -9.34 3.92 6.87
CA ALA A 21 -10.17 2.81 6.41
C ALA A 21 -11.60 2.92 6.93
N ALA A 22 -11.81 3.46 8.14
CA ALA A 22 -13.16 3.71 8.66
C ALA A 22 -13.95 4.68 7.77
N ILE A 23 -13.33 5.81 7.42
CA ILE A 23 -13.94 6.83 6.56
C ILE A 23 -14.15 6.28 5.14
N ALA A 24 -13.17 5.56 4.61
CA ALA A 24 -13.27 4.95 3.29
C ALA A 24 -14.35 3.86 3.22
N LYS A 25 -14.58 3.11 4.31
CA LYS A 25 -15.65 2.12 4.43
C LYS A 25 -17.03 2.77 4.33
N GLU A 26 -17.26 3.83 5.11
CA GLU A 26 -18.53 4.58 5.07
C GLU A 26 -18.80 5.17 3.67
N ALA A 27 -17.76 5.72 3.03
CA ALA A 27 -17.84 6.22 1.67
C ALA A 27 -18.14 5.10 0.66
N ALA A 28 -17.54 3.92 0.82
CA ALA A 28 -17.78 2.76 -0.03
C ALA A 28 -19.25 2.33 0.03
N HIS A 29 -19.81 2.14 1.23
CA HIS A 29 -21.22 1.83 1.42
C HIS A 29 -22.12 2.87 0.74
N THR A 30 -21.90 4.16 1.04
CA THR A 30 -22.71 5.25 0.48
C THR A 30 -22.69 5.30 -1.05
N ILE A 31 -21.54 5.03 -1.66
CA ILE A 31 -21.35 5.08 -3.12
C ILE A 31 -21.99 3.85 -3.78
N LEU A 32 -21.83 2.67 -3.20
CA LEU A 32 -22.35 1.41 -3.72
C LEU A 32 -23.89 1.37 -3.64
N ASP A 33 -24.46 1.82 -2.51
CA ASP A 33 -25.91 1.96 -2.33
C ASP A 33 -26.56 2.86 -3.40
N LYS A 34 -25.84 3.91 -3.82
CA LYS A 34 -26.34 4.91 -4.80
C LYS A 34 -26.18 4.49 -6.25
N LEU A 35 -25.06 3.82 -6.57
CA LEU A 35 -24.76 3.42 -7.95
C LEU A 35 -25.52 2.18 -8.39
N GLY A 36 -26.11 1.42 -7.46
CA GLY A 36 -26.93 0.24 -7.76
C GLY A 36 -26.17 -0.84 -8.55
N GLY A 37 -24.84 -0.86 -8.43
CA GLY A 37 -23.94 -1.70 -9.22
C GLY A 37 -23.40 -2.88 -8.42
N ASP A 38 -23.56 -4.07 -8.99
CA ASP A 38 -22.99 -5.38 -8.65
C ASP A 38 -22.48 -5.56 -7.20
N ASP A 39 -23.46 -5.77 -6.32
CA ASP A 39 -23.32 -6.01 -4.88
C ASP A 39 -22.39 -7.20 -4.55
N GLU A 40 -22.23 -8.15 -5.47
CA GLU A 40 -21.49 -9.39 -5.25
C GLU A 40 -20.03 -9.14 -4.82
N LEU A 41 -19.34 -8.16 -5.41
CA LEU A 41 -17.96 -7.87 -5.05
C LEU A 41 -17.84 -7.11 -3.72
N LEU A 42 -18.84 -6.30 -3.35
CA LEU A 42 -18.89 -5.66 -2.05
C LEU A 42 -19.16 -6.70 -0.97
N GLU A 43 -20.15 -7.57 -1.18
CA GLU A 43 -20.48 -8.71 -0.33
C GLU A 43 -19.27 -9.63 -0.12
N ILE A 44 -18.56 -9.99 -1.21
CA ILE A 44 -17.32 -10.78 -1.12
C ILE A 44 -16.26 -10.03 -0.32
N ALA A 45 -16.11 -8.72 -0.52
CA ALA A 45 -15.12 -7.93 0.22
C ALA A 45 -15.47 -7.81 1.71
N MET A 46 -16.75 -7.69 2.06
CA MET A 46 -17.21 -7.67 3.45
C MET A 46 -17.02 -9.04 4.12
N ALA A 47 -17.38 -10.12 3.44
CA ALA A 47 -17.14 -11.48 3.92
C ALA A 47 -15.64 -11.76 4.08
N LEU A 48 -14.80 -11.26 3.17
CA LEU A 48 -13.35 -11.36 3.26
C LEU A 48 -12.78 -10.57 4.45
N GLU A 49 -13.31 -9.37 4.70
CA GLU A 49 -12.97 -8.60 5.89
C GLU A 49 -13.33 -9.37 7.17
N GLU A 50 -14.57 -9.86 7.27
CA GLU A 50 -15.04 -10.58 8.46
C GLU A 50 -14.22 -11.85 8.71
N ALA A 51 -13.95 -12.62 7.67
CA ALA A 51 -13.10 -13.80 7.75
C ALA A 51 -11.67 -13.43 8.21
N ALA A 52 -11.09 -12.37 7.66
CA ALA A 52 -9.76 -11.92 8.07
C ALA A 52 -9.73 -11.33 9.50
N LEU A 53 -10.82 -10.75 9.99
CA LEU A 53 -10.91 -10.23 11.36
C LEU A 53 -11.10 -11.33 12.42
N THR A 54 -11.57 -12.51 12.02
CA THR A 54 -11.84 -13.65 12.91
C THR A 54 -10.78 -14.75 12.84
N ASP A 55 -9.90 -14.71 11.84
CA ASP A 55 -8.84 -15.69 11.65
C ASP A 55 -7.59 -15.42 12.53
N ASP A 56 -7.13 -16.44 13.24
CA ASP A 56 -5.99 -16.37 14.17
C ASP A 56 -4.70 -15.86 13.49
N TYR A 57 -4.43 -16.25 12.24
CA TYR A 57 -3.23 -15.82 11.51
C TYR A 57 -3.22 -14.30 11.35
N PHE A 58 -4.37 -13.70 11.03
CA PHE A 58 -4.53 -12.27 10.82
C PHE A 58 -4.55 -11.49 12.14
N ILE A 59 -5.20 -12.03 13.18
CA ILE A 59 -5.24 -11.43 14.51
C ILE A 59 -3.84 -11.36 15.13
N GLU A 60 -3.11 -12.48 15.14
CA GLU A 60 -1.75 -12.56 15.69
C GLU A 60 -0.79 -11.58 15.00
N ARG A 61 -0.95 -11.43 13.68
CA ARG A 61 -0.09 -10.56 12.84
C ARG A 61 -0.63 -9.14 12.73
N LYS A 62 -1.77 -8.84 13.35
CA LYS A 62 -2.43 -7.53 13.33
C LYS A 62 -2.67 -7.01 11.92
N LEU A 63 -3.12 -7.90 11.05
CA LEU A 63 -3.38 -7.63 9.64
C LEU A 63 -4.82 -7.14 9.48
N TYR A 64 -5.02 -5.83 9.67
CA TYR A 64 -6.32 -5.19 9.49
C TYR A 64 -6.48 -4.62 8.08
N PRO A 65 -7.72 -4.51 7.56
CA PRO A 65 -7.98 -3.78 6.33
C PRO A 65 -7.44 -2.34 6.41
N ASN A 66 -6.80 -1.90 5.35
CA ASN A 66 -6.30 -0.54 5.21
C ASN A 66 -7.15 0.26 4.21
N VAL A 67 -6.83 1.55 4.07
CA VAL A 67 -7.57 2.45 3.17
C VAL A 67 -7.60 1.98 1.69
N ASP A 68 -6.58 1.24 1.24
CA ASP A 68 -6.48 0.78 -0.15
C ASP A 68 -7.52 -0.31 -0.46
N PHE A 69 -7.91 -1.10 0.54
CA PHE A 69 -8.96 -2.13 0.40
C PHE A 69 -10.29 -1.50 -0.04
N TYR A 70 -10.75 -0.50 0.69
CA TYR A 70 -12.03 0.18 0.44
C TYR A 70 -12.00 1.10 -0.78
N THR A 71 -10.90 1.83 -0.98
CA THR A 71 -10.78 2.72 -2.15
C THR A 71 -10.75 1.94 -3.47
N GLY A 72 -10.20 0.73 -3.48
CA GLY A 72 -10.28 -0.16 -4.64
C GLY A 72 -11.72 -0.53 -5.04
N LEU A 73 -12.59 -0.79 -4.05
CA LEU A 73 -14.01 -1.06 -4.28
C LEU A 73 -14.72 0.18 -4.85
N ILE A 74 -14.45 1.36 -4.28
CA ILE A 74 -15.01 2.63 -4.74
C ILE A 74 -14.61 2.89 -6.21
N TYR A 75 -13.33 2.80 -6.54
CA TYR A 75 -12.87 3.06 -7.91
C TYR A 75 -13.46 2.08 -8.91
N ARG A 76 -13.63 0.82 -8.52
CA ARG A 76 -14.28 -0.19 -9.35
C ARG A 76 -15.75 0.12 -9.56
N ALA A 77 -16.47 0.48 -8.51
CA ALA A 77 -17.88 0.87 -8.57
C ALA A 77 -18.09 2.09 -9.48
N MET A 78 -17.14 3.03 -9.49
CA MET A 78 -17.12 4.18 -10.39
C MET A 78 -16.75 3.84 -11.84
N GLY A 79 -16.43 2.57 -12.15
CA GLY A 79 -16.10 2.11 -13.50
C GLY A 79 -14.64 2.35 -13.92
N PHE A 80 -13.74 2.70 -13.00
CA PHE A 80 -12.33 2.85 -13.34
C PHE A 80 -11.67 1.48 -13.53
N PRO A 81 -10.82 1.30 -14.56
CA PRO A 81 -10.05 0.08 -14.71
C PRO A 81 -8.99 0.00 -13.61
N THR A 82 -8.69 -1.21 -13.12
CA THR A 82 -7.74 -1.46 -12.01
C THR A 82 -6.36 -0.85 -12.24
N ARG A 83 -5.89 -0.78 -13.48
CA ARG A 83 -4.63 -0.10 -13.86
C ARG A 83 -4.58 1.40 -13.52
N MET A 84 -5.73 2.03 -13.28
CA MET A 84 -5.83 3.46 -12.91
C MET A 84 -5.85 3.70 -11.40
N PHE A 85 -5.95 2.66 -10.57
CA PHE A 85 -6.10 2.84 -9.12
C PHE A 85 -4.90 3.58 -8.51
N THR A 86 -3.68 3.20 -8.92
CA THR A 86 -2.45 3.89 -8.47
C THR A 86 -2.37 5.32 -8.99
N VAL A 87 -2.90 5.61 -10.18
CA VAL A 87 -2.96 6.97 -10.74
C VAL A 87 -3.89 7.85 -9.91
N LEU A 88 -5.09 7.36 -9.59
CA LEU A 88 -6.06 8.06 -8.74
C LEU A 88 -5.53 8.26 -7.32
N PHE A 89 -4.84 7.26 -6.78
CA PHE A 89 -4.13 7.37 -5.50
C PHE A 89 -3.07 8.48 -5.56
N ALA A 90 -2.20 8.47 -6.58
CA ALA A 90 -1.14 9.46 -6.75
C ALA A 90 -1.70 10.88 -6.87
N MET A 91 -2.79 11.07 -7.64
CA MET A 91 -3.46 12.36 -7.77
C MET A 91 -3.85 12.95 -6.42
N GLY A 92 -4.45 12.15 -5.55
CA GLY A 92 -4.80 12.63 -4.21
C GLY A 92 -3.60 12.74 -3.26
N ARG A 93 -2.40 12.25 -3.60
CA ARG A 93 -1.17 12.40 -2.78
C ARG A 93 -0.31 13.57 -3.24
N LEU A 94 -0.48 14.04 -4.48
CA LEU A 94 0.25 15.17 -5.06
C LEU A 94 0.32 16.38 -4.10
N PRO A 95 -0.77 16.86 -3.47
CA PRO A 95 -0.69 17.99 -2.56
C PRO A 95 0.24 17.74 -1.36
N GLY A 96 0.23 16.52 -0.81
CA GLY A 96 1.11 16.12 0.30
C GLY A 96 2.57 16.01 -0.13
N TRP A 97 2.85 15.47 -1.32
CA TRP A 97 4.21 15.43 -1.86
C TRP A 97 4.77 16.83 -2.12
N ILE A 98 3.96 17.73 -2.67
CA ILE A 98 4.35 19.12 -2.89
C ILE A 98 4.58 19.82 -1.55
N ALA A 99 3.72 19.63 -0.56
CA ALA A 99 3.89 20.19 0.78
C ALA A 99 5.21 19.75 1.43
N HIS A 100 5.49 18.44 1.45
CA HIS A 100 6.76 17.91 1.98
C HIS A 100 7.97 18.39 1.19
N TRP A 101 7.88 18.49 -0.14
CA TRP A 101 8.96 19.03 -0.96
C TRP A 101 9.24 20.49 -0.61
N ARG A 102 8.19 21.31 -0.45
CA ARG A 102 8.33 22.71 -0.04
C ARG A 102 8.95 22.84 1.34
N GLU A 103 8.43 22.10 2.32
CA GLU A 103 8.96 22.05 3.69
C GLU A 103 10.45 21.71 3.70
N MET A 104 10.86 20.68 2.95
CA MET A 104 12.26 20.30 2.83
C MET A 104 13.13 21.41 2.20
N HIS A 105 12.64 22.14 1.20
CA HIS A 105 13.40 23.20 0.52
C HIS A 105 13.47 24.51 1.32
N GLU A 106 12.46 24.77 2.13
CA GLU A 106 12.37 25.99 2.96
C GLU A 106 13.08 25.82 4.31
N ASP A 107 13.31 24.58 4.78
CA ASP A 107 14.06 24.31 6.01
C ASP A 107 15.59 24.56 5.85
N PRO A 108 16.15 25.57 6.55
CA PRO A 108 17.57 25.91 6.46
C PRO A 108 18.50 24.84 7.04
N ALA A 109 17.97 23.90 7.85
CA ALA A 109 18.73 22.79 8.41
C ALA A 109 18.77 21.56 7.48
N THR A 110 18.00 21.56 6.39
CA THR A 110 17.92 20.44 5.45
C THR A 110 19.29 20.10 4.88
N LYS A 111 19.58 18.79 4.81
CA LYS A 111 20.78 18.24 4.15
C LYS A 111 20.38 17.23 3.09
N ILE A 112 21.24 17.07 2.09
CA ILE A 112 21.06 16.05 1.05
C ILE A 112 21.00 14.64 1.67
N GLY A 113 19.98 13.86 1.28
CA GLY A 113 19.87 12.46 1.67
C GLY A 113 20.96 11.61 1.03
N ARG A 114 21.97 11.23 1.80
CA ARG A 114 23.08 10.34 1.38
C ARG A 114 23.19 9.12 2.30
N PRO A 115 22.33 8.10 2.13
CA PRO A 115 22.41 6.88 2.92
C PRO A 115 23.72 6.12 2.64
N ARG A 116 24.19 5.33 3.60
CA ARG A 116 25.33 4.43 3.44
C ARG A 116 24.85 2.99 3.27
N GLN A 117 25.74 2.14 2.78
CA GLN A 117 25.52 0.69 2.68
C GLN A 117 26.49 -0.07 3.59
N ILE A 118 26.09 -1.28 3.98
CA ILE A 118 27.00 -2.27 4.56
C ILE A 118 27.48 -3.13 3.40
N TYR A 119 28.76 -3.00 3.03
CA TYR A 119 29.33 -3.78 1.95
C TYR A 119 29.72 -5.17 2.46
N THR A 120 29.11 -6.21 1.87
CA THR A 120 29.38 -7.62 2.18
C THR A 120 29.94 -8.39 0.98
N GLY A 121 30.29 -7.68 -0.10
CA GLY A 121 30.93 -8.26 -1.28
C GLY A 121 32.42 -8.50 -1.08
N TYR A 122 33.08 -9.00 -2.12
CA TYR A 122 34.53 -9.17 -2.12
C TYR A 122 35.25 -7.84 -1.97
N THR A 123 36.31 -7.80 -1.17
CA THR A 123 37.23 -6.67 -1.15
C THR A 123 38.00 -6.58 -2.47
N GLU A 124 38.99 -5.70 -2.53
CA GLU A 124 39.92 -5.64 -3.65
C GLU A 124 40.45 -7.03 -4.02
N ARG A 125 40.39 -7.34 -5.31
CA ARG A 125 40.84 -8.60 -5.90
C ARG A 125 41.38 -8.33 -7.30
N ASP A 126 42.44 -9.03 -7.65
CA ASP A 126 43.01 -8.92 -8.98
C ASP A 126 42.03 -9.44 -10.03
N TYR A 127 41.88 -8.68 -11.11
CA TYR A 127 41.12 -9.12 -12.27
C TYR A 127 41.87 -10.25 -12.96
N GLN A 128 41.22 -11.42 -13.08
CA GLN A 128 41.71 -12.52 -13.91
C GLN A 128 41.04 -12.45 -15.27
N ASP A 129 41.82 -12.54 -16.34
CA ASP A 129 41.27 -12.63 -17.70
C ASP A 129 40.31 -13.82 -17.81
N ILE A 130 39.28 -13.70 -18.64
CA ILE A 130 38.26 -14.75 -18.80
C ILE A 130 38.91 -16.09 -19.19
N ALA A 131 39.92 -16.09 -20.07
CA ALA A 131 40.60 -17.30 -20.51
C ALA A 131 41.47 -17.94 -19.40
N ALA A 132 41.81 -17.20 -18.35
CA ALA A 132 42.60 -17.66 -17.21
C ALA A 132 41.74 -18.10 -16.01
N ARG A 133 40.41 -17.96 -16.09
CA ARG A 133 39.47 -18.47 -15.09
C ARG A 133 39.23 -19.96 -15.36
N ARG A 134 39.33 -20.79 -14.31
CA ARG A 134 38.95 -22.21 -14.39
C ARG A 134 37.45 -22.39 -14.49
#